data_AF-A0A1F9FU81-F1
#
_entry.id   AF-A0A1F9FU81-F1
#
_cell.length_a   1.000
_cell.length_b   1.000
_cell.length_c   1.000
_cell.angle_alpha   90.00
_cell.angle_beta   90.00
_cell.angle_gamma   90.00
#
_symmetry.space_group_name_H-M   'P 1'
#
loop_
_entity.id
_entity.type
_entity.pdbx_description
1 polymer ?
#
loop_
_entity_poly.entity_id
_entity_poly.type
_entity_poly.pdbx_seq_one_letter_code
_entity_poly.pdbx_strand_id
1 'polypeptide(L)'
;MLSFQFHRKTPMPWIVEIIGVISLIIAIARTIQGDFTIFASLLLSIIALAYLFVRICATKRWYPGEGKERGIERHFADTLTMTSYLILMGVGLFLFFKLSFLLLLITVIILFFIHFSIALLIFHARDQDPTPANFFSIRPESNSLTQITSVIKTIAS
;
A
#
# COMPACT_ATOMS: atom_id res chain seq x y z
N MET A 1 -2.94 -12.51 -18.81
CA MET A 1 -1.79 -11.56 -18.91
C MET A 1 -2.01 -10.29 -18.07
N LEU A 2 -2.44 -10.40 -16.80
CA LEU A 2 -2.62 -9.26 -15.87
C LEU A 2 -1.55 -9.22 -14.76
N SER A 3 -0.64 -10.20 -14.71
CA SER A 3 0.35 -10.33 -13.64
C SER A 3 1.44 -9.25 -13.66
N PHE A 4 1.62 -8.53 -14.78
CA PHE A 4 2.68 -7.53 -14.91
C PHE A 4 2.32 -6.18 -14.26
N GLN A 5 1.03 -5.82 -14.21
CA GLN A 5 0.58 -4.52 -13.68
C GLN A 5 0.44 -4.50 -12.16
N PHE A 6 0.31 -5.67 -11.51
CA PHE A 6 0.19 -5.80 -10.06
C PHE A 6 1.45 -6.32 -9.37
N HIS A 7 2.55 -6.53 -10.12
CA HIS A 7 3.84 -6.82 -9.50
C HIS A 7 4.44 -5.53 -8.95
N ARG A 8 4.41 -5.36 -7.62
CA ARG A 8 4.95 -4.18 -6.92
C ARG A 8 6.44 -3.90 -7.15
N LYS A 9 7.19 -4.89 -7.64
CA LYS A 9 8.60 -4.74 -8.02
C LYS A 9 8.81 -4.05 -9.36
N THR A 10 7.74 -3.81 -10.13
CA THR A 10 7.81 -3.03 -11.37
C THR A 10 7.75 -1.53 -11.04
N PRO A 11 8.28 -0.64 -11.88
CA PRO A 11 8.22 0.81 -11.65
C PRO A 11 6.81 1.40 -11.80
N MET A 12 5.85 0.62 -12.30
CA MET A 12 4.51 1.10 -12.64
C MET A 12 3.72 1.68 -11.46
N PRO A 13 3.63 1.02 -10.28
CA PRO A 13 2.92 1.56 -9.13
C PRO A 13 3.47 2.91 -8.67
N TRP A 14 4.78 3.12 -8.79
CA TRP A 14 5.43 4.37 -8.41
C TRP A 14 5.08 5.52 -9.36
N ILE A 15 5.05 5.25 -10.68
CA ILE A 15 4.60 6.22 -11.67
C ILE A 15 3.14 6.60 -11.41
N VAL A 16 2.29 5.61 -11.18
CA VAL A 16 0.86 5.81 -10.87
C VAL A 16 0.68 6.64 -9.60
N GLU A 17 1.45 6.36 -8.56
CA GLU A 17 1.45 7.13 -7.32
C GLU A 17 1.81 8.60 -7.59
N ILE A 18 2.90 8.86 -8.31
CA ILE A 18 3.32 10.24 -8.62
C ILE A 18 2.23 11.00 -9.37
N ILE A 19 1.69 10.41 -10.44
CA ILE A 19 0.66 11.08 -11.26
C ILE A 19 -0.61 11.28 -10.43
N GLY A 20 -0.99 10.29 -9.60
CA GLY A 20 -2.13 10.40 -8.70
C GLY A 20 -1.96 11.52 -7.68
N VAL A 21 -0.79 11.62 -7.04
CA VAL A 21 -0.47 12.68 -6.07
C VAL A 21 -0.46 14.05 -6.73
N ILE A 22 0.14 14.18 -7.91
CA ILE A 22 0.12 15.44 -8.68
C ILE A 22 -1.33 15.84 -8.99
N SER A 23 -2.15 14.90 -9.44
CA SER A 23 -3.58 15.14 -9.71
C SER A 23 -4.31 15.60 -8.45
N LEU A 24 -4.04 14.99 -7.31
CA LEU A 24 -4.60 15.38 -6.02
C LEU A 24 -4.18 16.78 -5.59
N ILE A 25 -2.90 17.13 -5.72
CA ILE A 25 -2.39 18.47 -5.41
C ILE A 25 -3.06 19.52 -6.30
N ILE A 26 -3.17 19.26 -7.59
CA ILE A 26 -3.85 20.16 -8.54
C ILE A 26 -5.32 20.32 -8.14
N ALA A 27 -6.02 19.24 -7.81
CA ALA A 27 -7.42 19.30 -7.40
C ALA A 27 -7.61 20.12 -6.12
N ILE A 28 -6.74 19.96 -5.12
CA ILE A 28 -6.78 20.75 -3.88
C ILE A 28 -6.46 22.23 -4.15
N ALA A 29 -5.49 22.52 -5.02
CA ALA A 29 -5.15 23.91 -5.38
C ALA A 29 -6.34 24.61 -6.07
N ARG A 30 -7.06 23.91 -6.96
CA ARG A 30 -8.29 24.41 -7.59
C ARG A 30 -9.44 24.59 -6.60
N THR A 31 -9.54 23.74 -5.59
CA THR A 31 -10.47 23.94 -4.46
C THR A 31 -10.21 25.28 -3.76
N ILE A 32 -8.95 25.65 -3.51
CA ILE A 32 -8.59 26.93 -2.85
C ILE A 32 -8.98 28.14 -3.71
N GLN A 33 -8.94 27.99 -5.04
CA GLN A 33 -9.38 29.02 -5.99
C GLN A 33 -10.91 29.15 -6.10
N GLY A 34 -11.68 28.25 -5.47
CA GLY A 34 -13.14 28.26 -5.50
C GLY A 34 -13.76 27.55 -6.71
N ASP A 35 -12.99 26.77 -7.48
CA ASP A 35 -13.47 26.06 -8.68
C ASP A 35 -14.46 24.92 -8.37
N PHE A 36 -14.46 24.43 -7.13
CA PHE A 36 -15.20 23.24 -6.71
C PHE A 36 -16.15 23.52 -5.55
N THR A 37 -17.21 22.71 -5.46
CA THR A 37 -18.19 22.80 -4.38
C THR A 37 -17.58 22.43 -3.03
N ILE A 38 -18.15 22.95 -1.93
CA ILE A 38 -17.73 22.63 -0.57
C ILE A 38 -17.72 21.11 -0.33
N PHE A 39 -18.71 20.40 -0.88
CA PHE A 39 -18.79 18.95 -0.78
C PHE A 39 -17.61 18.24 -1.46
N ALA A 40 -17.25 18.62 -2.69
CA ALA A 40 -16.10 18.05 -3.39
C ALA A 40 -14.78 18.36 -2.66
N SER A 41 -14.64 19.58 -2.14
CA SER A 41 -13.49 20.01 -1.34
C SER A 41 -13.33 19.20 -0.05
N LEU A 42 -14.43 18.87 0.62
CA LEU A 42 -14.43 17.98 1.78
C LEU A 42 -13.96 16.57 1.40
N LEU A 43 -14.49 16.00 0.31
CA LEU A 43 -14.09 14.67 -0.16
C LEU A 43 -12.60 14.61 -0.55
N LEU A 44 -12.09 15.61 -1.27
CA LEU A 44 -10.67 15.71 -1.62
C LEU A 44 -9.79 15.78 -0.37
N SER A 45 -10.22 16.53 0.66
CA SER A 45 -9.50 16.62 1.93
C SER A 45 -9.45 15.28 2.67
N ILE A 46 -10.55 14.52 2.68
CA ILE A 46 -10.60 13.17 3.26
C ILE A 46 -9.67 12.23 2.51
N ILE A 47 -9.69 12.24 1.17
CA ILE A 47 -8.80 11.43 0.34
C ILE A 47 -7.33 11.75 0.64
N ALA A 48 -6.99 13.04 0.76
CA ALA A 48 -5.63 13.47 1.07
C ALA A 48 -5.15 12.99 2.45
N LEU A 49 -5.98 13.13 3.48
CA LEU A 49 -5.68 12.63 4.82
C LEU A 49 -5.52 11.10 4.85
N ALA A 50 -6.41 10.38 4.19
CA ALA A 50 -6.34 8.93 4.08
C ALA A 50 -5.08 8.47 3.34
N TYR A 51 -4.72 9.13 2.23
CA TYR A 51 -3.48 8.88 1.50
C TYR A 51 -2.25 9.09 2.39
N LEU A 52 -2.18 10.23 3.09
CA LEU A 52 -1.07 10.52 4.00
C LEU A 52 -0.96 9.49 5.11
N PHE A 53 -2.07 9.07 5.70
CA PHE A 53 -2.10 8.01 6.70
C PHE A 53 -1.50 6.70 6.16
N VAL A 54 -1.97 6.23 4.99
CA VAL A 54 -1.47 5.00 4.37
C VAL A 54 0.00 5.14 4.01
N ARG A 55 0.43 6.29 3.47
CA ARG A 55 1.83 6.54 3.09
C ARG A 55 2.74 6.49 4.31
N ILE A 56 2.38 7.16 5.41
CA ILE A 56 3.15 7.11 6.66
C ILE A 56 3.25 5.67 7.16
N CYS A 57 2.13 4.93 7.20
CA CYS A 57 2.13 3.54 7.65
C CYS A 57 2.95 2.62 6.73
N ALA A 58 2.96 2.85 5.42
CA ALA A 58 3.76 2.09 4.46
C ALA A 58 5.26 2.40 4.57
N THR A 59 5.63 3.62 4.96
CA THR A 59 7.05 4.00 5.16
C THR A 59 7.62 3.58 6.50
N LYS A 60 6.77 3.37 7.51
CA LYS A 60 7.20 2.93 8.83
C LYS A 60 7.70 1.48 8.77
N ARG A 61 8.87 1.23 9.34
CA ARG A 61 9.40 -0.13 9.50
C ARG A 61 8.78 -0.75 10.75
N TRP A 62 7.83 -1.66 10.54
CA TRP A 62 7.09 -2.30 11.63
C TRP A 62 7.86 -3.43 12.30
N TYR A 63 8.70 -4.14 11.53
CA TYR A 63 9.52 -5.26 12.02
C TYR A 63 11.01 -4.95 11.82
N PRO A 64 11.68 -4.28 12.78
CA PRO A 64 13.12 -4.04 12.71
C PRO A 64 13.88 -5.37 12.77
N GLY A 65 14.86 -5.56 11.87
CA GLY A 65 15.67 -6.79 11.80
C GLY A 65 15.08 -7.90 10.91
N GLU A 66 13.80 -7.83 10.55
CA GLU A 66 13.22 -8.69 9.53
C GLU A 66 13.37 -8.10 8.11
N GLY A 67 13.24 -8.97 7.10
CA GLY A 67 13.15 -8.55 5.70
C GLY A 67 11.93 -7.64 5.47
N LYS A 68 12.07 -6.63 4.60
CA LYS A 68 10.99 -5.71 4.24
C LYS A 68 9.77 -6.48 3.70
N GLU A 69 8.59 -5.86 3.79
CA GLU A 69 7.32 -6.36 3.25
C GLU A 69 6.80 -7.65 3.90
N ARG A 70 6.84 -7.74 5.23
CA ARG A 70 6.24 -8.84 6.02
C ARG A 70 5.08 -8.35 6.89
N GLY A 71 4.12 -9.24 7.18
CA GLY A 71 2.96 -8.95 8.02
C GLY A 71 2.22 -7.68 7.58
N ILE A 72 2.01 -6.76 8.55
CA ILE A 72 1.32 -5.49 8.30
C ILE A 72 2.06 -4.56 7.33
N GLU A 73 3.39 -4.66 7.22
CA GLU A 73 4.18 -3.84 6.28
C GLU A 73 3.80 -4.19 4.83
N ARG A 74 3.56 -5.48 4.55
CA ARG A 74 3.06 -5.92 3.24
C ARG A 74 1.67 -5.35 2.97
N HIS A 75 0.76 -5.44 3.94
CA HIS A 75 -0.60 -4.93 3.81
C HIS A 75 -0.62 -3.43 3.49
N PHE A 76 0.16 -2.62 4.20
CA PHE A 76 0.23 -1.18 3.96
C PHE A 76 0.78 -0.84 2.58
N ALA A 77 1.77 -1.57 2.09
CA ALA A 77 2.32 -1.33 0.78
C ALA A 77 1.39 -1.82 -0.36
N ASP A 78 0.54 -2.84 -0.15
CA ASP A 78 -0.55 -3.20 -1.08
C ASP A 78 -1.61 -2.11 -1.09
N THR A 79 -2.03 -1.69 0.10
CA THR A 79 -3.05 -0.66 0.30
C THR A 79 -2.61 0.67 -0.32
N LEU A 80 -1.33 1.04 -0.21
CA LEU A 80 -0.77 2.23 -0.84
C LEU A 80 -0.87 2.17 -2.37
N THR A 81 -0.55 1.02 -2.95
CA THR A 81 -0.65 0.83 -4.41
C THR A 81 -2.11 0.95 -4.86
N MET A 82 -3.03 0.27 -4.19
CA MET A 82 -4.47 0.35 -4.50
C MET A 82 -5.02 1.77 -4.34
N THR A 83 -4.64 2.45 -3.26
CA THR A 83 -5.03 3.85 -3.00
C THR A 83 -4.50 4.77 -4.10
N SER A 84 -3.28 4.56 -4.57
CA SER A 84 -2.68 5.35 -5.66
C SER A 84 -3.46 5.21 -6.98
N TYR A 85 -3.87 3.99 -7.34
CA TYR A 85 -4.73 3.75 -8.49
C TYR A 85 -6.11 4.41 -8.35
N LEU A 86 -6.71 4.32 -7.16
CA LEU A 86 -8.01 4.95 -6.88
C LEU A 86 -7.93 6.48 -6.95
N ILE A 87 -6.86 7.09 -6.43
CA ILE A 87 -6.63 8.53 -6.54
C ILE A 87 -6.46 8.92 -8.00
N LEU A 88 -5.59 8.23 -8.74
CA LEU A 88 -5.37 8.54 -10.15
C LEU A 88 -6.66 8.46 -10.96
N MET A 89 -7.41 7.36 -10.85
CA MET A 89 -8.65 7.17 -11.59
C MET A 89 -9.72 8.16 -11.13
N GLY A 90 -9.95 8.26 -9.82
CA GLY A 90 -11.06 9.03 -9.30
C GLY A 90 -10.82 10.54 -9.31
N VAL A 91 -9.66 11.00 -8.80
CA VAL A 91 -9.30 12.43 -8.79
C VAL A 91 -8.91 12.90 -10.18
N GLY A 92 -8.20 12.08 -10.95
CA GLY A 92 -7.88 12.39 -12.34
C GLY A 92 -9.15 12.58 -13.18
N LEU A 93 -10.10 11.64 -13.16
CA LEU A 93 -11.36 11.80 -13.89
C LEU A 93 -12.21 12.94 -13.34
N PHE A 94 -12.19 13.20 -12.04
CA PHE A 94 -12.87 14.36 -11.44
C PHE A 94 -12.34 15.69 -11.99
N LEU A 95 -11.02 15.84 -12.17
CA LEU A 95 -10.44 17.07 -12.72
C LEU A 95 -10.93 17.41 -14.14
N PHE A 96 -11.16 16.40 -14.98
CA PHE A 96 -11.61 16.59 -16.37
C PHE A 96 -13.13 16.66 -16.50
N PHE A 97 -13.86 15.77 -15.83
CA PHE A 97 -15.29 15.56 -16.04
C PHE A 97 -16.17 16.06 -14.88
N LYS A 98 -15.57 16.52 -13.77
CA LYS A 98 -16.28 17.03 -12.57
C LYS A 98 -17.31 16.05 -12.00
N LEU A 99 -17.04 14.74 -12.08
CA LEU A 99 -17.94 13.68 -11.62
C LEU A 99 -17.88 13.51 -10.09
N SER A 100 -18.62 14.34 -9.35
CA SER A 100 -18.65 14.32 -7.88
C SER A 100 -19.09 12.96 -7.28
N PHE A 101 -19.95 12.22 -7.98
CA PHE A 101 -20.37 10.88 -7.54
C PHE A 101 -19.20 9.88 -7.55
N LEU A 102 -18.32 9.96 -8.56
CA LEU A 102 -17.13 9.10 -8.62
C LEU A 102 -16.19 9.41 -7.45
N LEU A 103 -16.04 10.71 -7.13
CA LEU A 103 -15.24 11.17 -5.99
C LEU A 103 -15.80 10.65 -4.65
N LEU A 104 -17.13 10.60 -4.49
CA LEU A 104 -17.76 9.99 -3.33
C LEU A 104 -17.49 8.49 -3.26
N LEU A 105 -17.67 7.77 -4.38
CA LEU A 105 -17.47 6.32 -4.45
C LEU A 105 -16.04 5.92 -4.05
N ILE A 106 -15.02 6.56 -4.62
CA ILE A 106 -13.63 6.29 -4.26
C ILE A 106 -13.33 6.64 -2.80
N THR A 107 -13.96 7.70 -2.27
CA THR A 107 -13.77 8.10 -0.86
C THR A 107 -14.27 6.99 0.06
N VAL A 108 -15.45 6.43 -0.22
CA VAL A 108 -16.02 5.30 0.55
C VAL A 108 -15.11 4.08 0.48
N ILE A 109 -14.59 3.74 -0.71
CA ILE A 109 -13.68 2.60 -0.88
C ILE A 109 -12.37 2.81 -0.10
N ILE A 110 -11.79 4.02 -0.16
CA ILE A 110 -10.57 4.35 0.58
C ILE A 110 -10.84 4.27 2.08
N LEU A 111 -11.94 4.84 2.58
CA LEU A 111 -12.30 4.78 4.00
C LEU A 111 -12.51 3.35 4.49
N PHE A 112 -13.07 2.47 3.65
CA PHE A 112 -13.14 1.05 3.93
C PHE A 112 -11.74 0.47 4.15
N PHE A 113 -10.79 0.69 3.23
CA PHE A 113 -9.41 0.21 3.42
C PHE A 113 -8.71 0.80 4.66
N ILE A 114 -8.98 2.07 4.98
CA ILE A 114 -8.46 2.71 6.20
C ILE A 114 -9.01 2.01 7.44
N HIS A 115 -10.31 1.71 7.47
CA HIS A 115 -10.94 1.00 8.58
C HIS A 115 -10.27 -0.36 8.85
N PHE A 116 -10.07 -1.17 7.79
CA PHE A 116 -9.34 -2.45 7.92
C PHE A 116 -7.89 -2.24 8.38
N SER A 117 -7.23 -1.21 7.86
CA SER A 117 -5.84 -0.92 8.23
C SER A 117 -5.73 -0.51 9.71
N ILE A 118 -6.68 0.26 10.24
CA ILE A 118 -6.75 0.61 11.66
C ILE A 118 -7.01 -0.64 12.50
N ALA A 119 -7.93 -1.51 12.10
CA ALA A 119 -8.18 -2.77 12.80
C ALA A 119 -6.92 -3.63 12.91
N LEU A 120 -6.16 -3.77 11.81
CA LEU A 120 -4.88 -4.49 11.79
C LEU A 120 -3.83 -3.84 12.69
N LEU A 121 -3.78 -2.50 12.75
CA LEU A 121 -2.89 -1.79 13.69
C LEU A 121 -3.24 -2.05 15.14
N ILE A 122 -4.54 -2.07 15.47
CA ILE A 122 -5.01 -2.36 16.83
C ILE A 122 -4.63 -3.80 17.21
N PHE A 123 -4.83 -4.76 16.30
CA PHE A 123 -4.42 -6.14 16.55
C PHE A 123 -2.90 -6.24 16.71
N HIS A 124 -2.12 -5.63 15.81
CA HIS A 124 -0.66 -5.64 15.90
C HIS A 124 -0.14 -4.98 17.19
N ALA A 125 -0.77 -3.91 17.67
CA ALA A 125 -0.37 -3.25 18.91
C ALA A 125 -0.75 -4.04 20.17
N ARG A 126 -1.78 -4.89 20.10
CA ARG A 126 -2.21 -5.77 21.20
C ARG A 126 -1.51 -7.12 21.19
N ASP A 127 -0.97 -7.51 20.05
CA ASP A 127 -0.22 -8.74 19.91
C ASP A 127 1.11 -8.62 20.66
N GLN A 128 1.20 -9.33 21.79
CA GLN A 128 2.41 -9.43 22.60
C GLN A 128 3.16 -10.74 22.33
N ASP A 129 2.73 -11.52 21.35
CA ASP A 129 3.35 -12.79 21.03
C ASP A 129 4.69 -12.55 20.32
N PRO A 130 5.82 -13.07 20.83
CA PRO A 130 7.13 -12.93 20.19
C PRO A 130 7.29 -13.81 18.95
N THR A 131 6.25 -14.54 18.53
CA THR A 131 6.31 -15.35 17.32
C THR A 131 6.54 -14.46 16.09
N PRO A 132 7.50 -14.83 15.21
CA PRO A 132 7.81 -14.02 14.04
C PRO A 132 6.57 -13.92 13.14
N ALA A 133 6.40 -12.75 12.51
CA ALA A 133 5.20 -12.36 11.75
C ALA A 133 4.84 -13.33 10.61
N ASN A 134 5.72 -14.29 10.29
CA ASN A 134 5.47 -15.30 9.28
C ASN A 134 6.31 -16.58 9.51
N PHE A 135 5.94 -17.38 10.51
CA PHE A 135 6.58 -18.66 10.90
C PHE A 135 6.80 -19.63 9.71
N PHE A 136 5.91 -19.61 8.71
CA PHE A 136 5.96 -20.51 7.56
C PHE A 136 6.67 -19.95 6.32
N SER A 137 7.05 -18.67 6.31
CA SER A 137 7.79 -18.07 5.18
C SER A 137 9.30 -18.13 5.29
N ILE A 138 9.81 -18.55 6.45
CA ILE A 138 11.21 -18.93 6.60
C ILE A 138 11.36 -20.29 5.93
N ARG A 139 11.42 -20.31 4.58
CA ARG A 139 12.03 -21.45 3.92
C ARG A 139 13.47 -21.52 4.45
N PRO A 140 13.94 -22.67 4.94
CA PRO A 140 15.36 -22.89 5.13
C PRO A 140 16.02 -23.03 3.75
N GLU A 141 16.10 -21.94 2.99
CA GLU A 141 16.99 -21.82 1.83
C GLU A 141 18.40 -21.60 2.38
N SER A 142 19.12 -22.69 2.65
CA SER A 142 20.59 -22.78 2.50
C SER A 142 21.21 -24.00 3.18
N ASN A 143 20.57 -24.68 4.13
CA ASN A 143 21.25 -25.76 4.86
C ASN A 143 21.08 -27.17 4.26
N SER A 144 20.05 -27.41 3.45
CA SER A 144 19.82 -28.74 2.86
C SER A 144 20.79 -29.06 1.72
N LEU A 145 21.15 -28.09 0.87
CA LEU A 145 22.12 -28.29 -0.21
C LEU A 145 23.54 -28.48 0.32
N THR A 146 23.93 -27.77 1.38
CA THR A 146 25.26 -27.89 1.98
C THR A 146 25.42 -29.22 2.73
N GLN A 147 24.35 -29.73 3.37
CA GLN A 147 24.34 -31.07 3.97
C GLN A 147 24.38 -32.18 2.92
N ILE A 148 23.68 -32.04 1.79
CA ILE A 148 23.72 -33.06 0.73
C ILE A 148 25.11 -33.11 0.09
N THR A 149 25.73 -31.95 -0.16
CA THR A 149 27.09 -31.90 -0.74
C THR A 149 28.15 -32.46 0.20
N SER A 150 28.02 -32.29 1.52
CA SER A 150 28.97 -32.86 2.49
C SER A 150 28.80 -34.39 2.61
N VAL A 151 27.57 -34.90 2.59
CA VAL A 151 27.31 -36.35 2.62
C VAL A 151 27.82 -37.04 1.35
N ILE A 152 27.64 -36.43 0.17
CA ILE A 152 28.16 -36.99 -1.09
C ILE A 152 29.70 -37.02 -1.09
N LYS A 153 30.38 -36.01 -0.54
CA LYS A 153 31.84 -36.01 -0.43
C LYS A 153 32.37 -37.10 0.50
N THR A 154 31.66 -37.41 1.59
CA THR A 154 32.05 -38.48 2.53
C THR A 154 31.82 -39.88 1.95
N ILE A 155 30.87 -40.05 1.02
CA ILE A 155 30.62 -41.35 0.37
C ILE A 155 31.60 -41.58 -0.81
N ALA A 156 32.16 -40.51 -1.39
CA ALA A 156 33.05 -40.57 -2.54
C ALA A 156 34.56 -40.63 -2.19
N SER A 157 34.91 -40.70 -0.89
CA SER A 157 36.28 -40.89 -0.37
C SER A 157 36.43 -42.26 0.29
#